data_AF-A0A7S0EC86-F1
#
_entry.id   AF-A0A7S0EC86-F1
#
_cell.length_a   1.000
_cell.length_b   1.000
_cell.length_c   1.000
_cell.angle_alpha   90.00
_cell.angle_beta   90.00
_cell.angle_gamma   90.00
#
_symmetry.space_group_name_H-M   'P 1'
#
loop_
_entity.id
_entity.type
_entity.pdbx_description
1 polymer ?
#
loop_
_entity_poly.entity_id
_entity_poly.type
_entity_poly.pdbx_seq_one_letter_code
_entity_poly.pdbx_strand_id
1 'polypeptide(L)'
;GFEELQHAMDRFLLKDGSVQVAPEQSDTLGRGLRCGFLGMLHMEVVQQRLREEHQVDVLVTAPTVPLVATHADGTREVILSPASLPRAALEGHAGTSLEEPLVSVTLISPAEHVGALISECESRAGVQQDQRYLGADRAVLRYTLPLAEIATDFHDRVK
;
A
#
# COMPACT_ATOMS: atom_id res chain seq x y z
N GLY A 1 -19.08 -10.47 14.24
CA GLY A 1 -18.39 -11.78 14.02
C GLY A 1 -17.96 -11.91 12.57
N PHE A 2 -17.16 -12.93 12.21
CA PHE A 2 -16.64 -13.08 10.83
C PHE A 2 -17.76 -13.16 9.77
N GLU A 3 -18.85 -13.87 10.05
CA GLU A 3 -19.98 -13.99 9.12
C GLU A 3 -20.69 -12.66 8.87
N GLU A 4 -20.86 -11.84 9.92
CA GLU A 4 -21.42 -10.50 9.81
C GLU A 4 -20.53 -9.59 8.97
N LEU A 5 -19.20 -9.67 9.16
CA LEU A 5 -18.22 -8.93 8.37
C LEU A 5 -18.25 -9.35 6.90
N GLN A 6 -18.23 -10.65 6.61
CA GLN A 6 -18.33 -11.18 5.25
C GLN A 6 -19.61 -10.69 4.58
N HIS A 7 -20.76 -10.81 5.26
CA HIS A 7 -22.04 -10.40 4.71
C HIS A 7 -22.13 -8.87 4.50
N ALA A 8 -21.56 -8.07 5.40
CA ALA A 8 -21.48 -6.62 5.24
C ALA A 8 -20.62 -6.25 4.02
N MET A 9 -19.45 -6.89 3.85
CA MET A 9 -18.59 -6.68 2.70
C MET A 9 -19.25 -7.09 1.39
N ASP A 10 -19.93 -8.24 1.33
CA ASP A 10 -20.63 -8.69 0.13
C ASP A 10 -21.71 -7.66 -0.30
N ARG A 11 -22.43 -7.07 0.65
CA ARG A 11 -23.40 -5.99 0.37
C ARG A 11 -22.73 -4.69 -0.03
N PHE A 12 -21.58 -4.37 0.56
CA PHE A 12 -20.80 -3.18 0.19
C PHE A 12 -20.30 -3.27 -1.26
N LEU A 13 -19.81 -4.44 -1.67
CA LEU A 13 -19.30 -4.69 -3.02
C LEU A 13 -20.36 -4.52 -4.13
N LEU A 14 -21.66 -4.64 -3.80
CA LEU A 14 -22.74 -4.32 -4.73
C LEU A 14 -22.79 -2.83 -5.08
N LYS A 15 -22.28 -1.96 -4.20
CA LYS A 15 -22.23 -0.50 -4.39
C LYS A 15 -20.89 -0.06 -4.95
N ASP A 16 -19.80 -0.72 -4.55
CA ASP A 16 -18.43 -0.37 -4.95
C ASP A 16 -17.63 -1.61 -5.35
N GLY A 17 -17.50 -1.82 -6.65
CA GLY A 17 -16.74 -2.93 -7.23
C GLY A 17 -15.22 -2.71 -7.29
N SER A 18 -14.70 -1.60 -6.74
CA SER A 18 -13.27 -1.32 -6.75
C SER A 18 -12.51 -1.98 -5.59
N VAL A 19 -13.22 -2.41 -4.53
CA VAL A 19 -12.64 -3.14 -3.41
C VAL A 19 -12.47 -4.62 -3.79
N GLN A 20 -11.29 -5.17 -3.59
CA GLN A 20 -11.04 -6.60 -3.70
C GLN A 20 -11.10 -7.24 -2.32
N VAL A 21 -11.73 -8.41 -2.19
CA VAL A 21 -11.90 -9.09 -0.91
C VAL A 21 -11.55 -10.56 -1.04
N ALA A 22 -10.76 -11.08 -0.11
CA ALA A 22 -10.49 -12.50 0.04
C ALA A 22 -10.53 -12.90 1.52
N PRO A 23 -11.10 -14.07 1.89
CA PRO A 23 -10.99 -14.58 3.25
C PRO A 23 -9.53 -14.78 3.66
N GLU A 24 -9.18 -14.38 4.89
CA GLU A 24 -7.85 -14.58 5.45
C GLU A 24 -7.96 -15.12 6.88
N GLN A 25 -6.96 -15.93 7.27
CA GLN A 25 -6.84 -16.44 8.62
C GLN A 25 -5.50 -16.01 9.20
N SER A 26 -5.56 -15.29 10.31
CA SER A 26 -4.42 -14.84 11.09
C SER A 26 -4.25 -15.71 12.33
N ASP A 27 -3.01 -16.05 12.67
CA ASP A 27 -2.69 -16.77 13.90
C ASP A 27 -3.08 -15.99 15.17
N THR A 28 -3.05 -14.65 15.10
CA THR A 28 -3.30 -13.76 16.23
C THR A 28 -4.74 -13.26 16.27
N LEU A 29 -5.27 -12.82 15.11
CA LEU A 29 -6.57 -12.15 15.03
C LEU A 29 -7.71 -13.10 14.64
N GLY A 30 -7.39 -14.35 14.26
CA GLY A 30 -8.37 -15.32 13.80
C GLY A 30 -8.83 -15.04 12.37
N ARG A 31 -10.11 -15.35 12.09
CA ARG A 31 -10.69 -15.22 10.74
C ARG A 31 -11.05 -13.77 10.43
N GLY A 32 -10.60 -13.28 9.29
CA GLY A 32 -10.84 -11.93 8.80
C GLY A 32 -10.87 -11.88 7.27
N LEU A 33 -10.77 -10.67 6.73
CA LEU A 33 -10.76 -10.43 5.29
C LEU A 33 -9.50 -9.66 4.90
N ARG A 34 -8.86 -10.11 3.83
CA ARG A 34 -7.89 -9.30 3.10
C ARG A 34 -8.63 -8.42 2.12
N CYS A 35 -8.48 -7.11 2.28
CA CYS A 35 -9.11 -6.13 1.41
C CYS A 35 -8.07 -5.34 0.64
N GLY A 36 -8.24 -5.22 -0.67
CA GLY A 36 -7.44 -4.36 -1.55
C GLY A 36 -8.21 -3.07 -1.86
N PHE A 37 -7.52 -1.92 -1.73
CA PHE A 37 -8.10 -0.59 -1.92
C PHE A 37 -7.26 0.23 -2.90
N LEU A 38 -7.88 1.20 -3.56
CA LEU A 38 -7.22 2.20 -4.42
C LEU A 38 -6.29 3.17 -3.66
N GLY A 39 -6.33 3.20 -2.33
CA GLY A 39 -5.50 4.04 -1.48
C GLY A 39 -6.04 4.16 -0.05
N MET A 40 -5.32 4.89 0.81
CA MET A 40 -5.66 5.06 2.23
C MET A 40 -7.02 5.72 2.45
N LEU A 41 -7.30 6.81 1.74
CA LEU A 41 -8.61 7.48 1.83
C LEU A 41 -9.76 6.54 1.45
N HIS A 42 -9.56 5.72 0.43
CA HIS A 42 -10.58 4.75 0.02
C HIS A 42 -10.81 3.70 1.13
N MET A 43 -9.75 3.21 1.76
CA MET A 43 -9.85 2.31 2.92
C MET A 43 -10.61 2.96 4.09
N GLU A 44 -10.30 4.21 4.44
CA GLU A 44 -10.96 4.95 5.52
C GLU A 44 -12.46 5.13 5.26
N VAL A 45 -12.83 5.51 4.03
CA VAL A 45 -14.24 5.64 3.63
C VAL A 45 -14.96 4.29 3.74
N VAL A 46 -14.34 3.20 3.29
CA VAL A 46 -14.94 1.85 3.39
C VAL A 46 -15.12 1.46 4.86
N GLN A 47 -14.10 1.68 5.71
CA GLN A 47 -14.17 1.40 7.14
C GLN A 47 -15.30 2.18 7.81
N GLN A 48 -15.42 3.48 7.54
CA GLN A 48 -16.48 4.33 8.09
C GLN A 48 -17.86 3.82 7.66
N ARG A 49 -18.03 3.48 6.37
CA ARG A 49 -19.31 2.99 5.85
C ARG A 49 -19.70 1.63 6.43
N LEU A 50 -18.77 0.71 6.66
CA LEU A 50 -19.06 -0.55 7.35
C LEU A 50 -19.60 -0.30 8.77
N ARG A 51 -19.02 0.67 9.49
CA ARG A 51 -19.46 1.03 10.83
C ARG A 51 -20.83 1.70 10.83
N GLU A 52 -21.05 2.66 9.94
CA GLU A 52 -22.29 3.46 9.91
C GLU A 52 -23.47 2.74 9.24
N GLU A 53 -23.24 2.07 8.10
CA GLU A 53 -24.32 1.44 7.32
C GLU A 53 -24.61 0.01 7.75
N HIS A 54 -23.60 -0.70 8.29
CA HIS A 54 -23.71 -2.12 8.60
C HIS A 54 -23.50 -2.45 10.08
N GLN A 55 -23.21 -1.45 10.92
CA GLN A 55 -22.97 -1.62 12.37
C GLN A 55 -21.87 -2.65 12.66
N VAL A 56 -20.92 -2.82 11.74
CA VAL A 56 -19.77 -3.71 11.89
C VAL A 56 -18.58 -2.87 12.32
N ASP A 57 -18.08 -3.13 13.53
CA ASP A 57 -16.82 -2.56 13.99
C ASP A 57 -15.66 -3.47 13.56
N VAL A 58 -14.66 -2.89 12.90
CA VAL A 58 -13.56 -3.64 12.28
C VAL A 58 -12.22 -3.16 12.80
N LEU A 59 -11.37 -4.12 13.17
CA LEU A 59 -9.95 -3.87 13.44
C LEU A 59 -9.20 -3.96 12.11
N VAL A 60 -8.54 -2.87 11.73
CA VAL A 60 -7.74 -2.77 10.51
C VAL A 60 -6.27 -2.89 10.88
N THR A 61 -5.58 -3.83 10.25
CA THR A 61 -4.12 -3.98 10.39
C THR A 61 -3.39 -2.95 9.54
N ALA A 62 -2.09 -2.74 9.79
CA ALA A 62 -1.27 -1.93 8.89
C ALA A 62 -1.40 -2.44 7.44
N PRO A 63 -1.54 -1.54 6.45
CA PRO A 63 -1.57 -1.94 5.06
C PRO A 63 -0.22 -2.54 4.67
N THR A 64 -0.26 -3.46 3.72
CA THR A 64 0.93 -4.10 3.16
C THR A 64 0.92 -3.97 1.65
N VAL A 65 2.11 -3.98 1.05
CA VAL A 65 2.26 -4.01 -0.41
C VAL A 65 2.59 -5.43 -0.85
N PRO A 66 2.14 -5.85 -2.05
CA PRO A 66 2.51 -7.15 -2.58
C PRO A 66 4.02 -7.20 -2.84
N LEU A 67 4.68 -8.26 -2.36
CA LEU A 67 6.08 -8.55 -2.66
C LEU A 67 6.17 -9.70 -3.67
N VAL A 68 7.28 -9.80 -4.39
CA VAL A 68 7.57 -10.94 -5.26
C VAL A 68 8.78 -11.67 -4.71
N ALA A 69 8.61 -12.93 -4.30
CA ALA A 69 9.75 -13.80 -4.03
C ALA A 69 10.15 -14.55 -5.30
N THR A 70 11.45 -14.57 -5.59
CA THR A 70 12.04 -15.43 -6.60
C THR A 70 12.91 -16.46 -5.90
N HIS A 71 12.62 -17.75 -6.09
CA HIS A 71 13.37 -18.85 -5.49
C HIS A 71 14.58 -19.25 -6.33
N ALA A 72 15.44 -20.12 -5.77
CA ALA A 72 16.69 -20.53 -6.40
C ALA A 72 16.50 -21.28 -7.73
N ASP A 73 15.34 -21.91 -7.91
CA ASP A 73 14.94 -22.61 -9.15
C ASP A 73 14.33 -21.66 -10.20
N GLY A 74 14.25 -20.36 -9.89
CA GLY A 74 13.66 -19.33 -10.75
C GLY A 74 12.14 -19.21 -10.66
N THR A 75 11.47 -20.01 -9.83
CA THR A 75 10.04 -19.87 -9.59
C THR A 75 9.74 -18.56 -8.86
N ARG A 76 8.60 -17.94 -9.21
CA ARG A 76 8.16 -16.66 -8.65
C ARG A 76 6.82 -16.82 -7.96
N GLU A 77 6.71 -16.24 -6.77
CA GLU A 77 5.46 -16.18 -6.02
C GLU A 77 5.17 -14.75 -5.57
N VAL A 78 3.89 -14.38 -5.58
CA VAL A 78 3.42 -13.09 -5.08
C VAL A 78 3.00 -13.27 -3.62
N ILE A 79 3.62 -12.50 -2.75
CA ILE A 79 3.41 -12.54 -1.31
C ILE A 79 2.54 -11.35 -0.94
N LEU A 80 1.32 -11.65 -0.48
CA LEU A 80 0.31 -10.65 -0.11
C LEU A 80 0.15 -10.48 1.40
N SER A 81 0.78 -11.35 2.19
CA SER A 81 0.68 -11.37 3.63
C SER A 81 2.06 -11.64 4.22
N PRO A 82 2.47 -10.92 5.28
CA PRO A 82 3.74 -11.19 5.97
C PRO A 82 3.85 -12.64 6.46
N ALA A 83 2.73 -13.28 6.81
CA ALA A 83 2.72 -14.68 7.24
C ALA A 83 3.10 -15.67 6.12
N SER A 84 2.97 -15.24 4.85
CA SER A 84 3.34 -16.03 3.67
C SER A 84 4.78 -15.79 3.21
N LEU A 85 5.56 -14.99 3.94
CA LEU A 85 6.97 -14.76 3.59
C LEU A 85 7.77 -16.07 3.71
N PRO A 86 8.54 -16.46 2.67
CA PRO A 86 9.42 -17.61 2.72
C PRO A 86 10.42 -17.46 3.85
N ARG A 87 10.46 -18.46 4.73
CA ARG A 87 11.47 -18.55 5.79
C ARG A 87 12.89 -18.49 5.23
N ALA A 88 13.12 -19.08 4.04
CA ALA A 88 14.39 -19.00 3.33
C ALA A 88 14.83 -17.56 3.00
N ALA A 89 13.87 -16.67 2.67
CA ALA A 89 14.14 -15.26 2.42
C ALA A 89 14.47 -14.51 3.73
N LEU A 90 13.77 -14.84 4.82
CA LEU A 90 14.04 -14.25 6.15
C LEU A 90 15.39 -14.67 6.73
N GLU A 91 15.83 -15.90 6.46
CA GLU A 91 17.08 -16.47 6.96
C GLU A 91 18.28 -16.22 6.01
N GLY A 92 18.09 -15.45 4.93
CA GLY A 92 19.17 -15.08 4.00
C GLY A 92 19.77 -16.25 3.22
N HIS A 93 19.00 -17.31 2.97
CA HIS A 93 19.47 -18.46 2.21
C HIS A 93 19.82 -18.06 0.78
N ALA A 94 20.99 -18.49 0.31
CA ALA A 94 21.47 -18.23 -1.05
C ALA A 94 20.48 -18.76 -2.09
N GLY A 95 19.90 -17.86 -2.87
CA GLY A 95 19.03 -18.18 -4.01
C GLY A 95 17.58 -17.71 -3.89
N THR A 96 17.13 -17.20 -2.74
CA THR A 96 15.80 -16.56 -2.65
C THR A 96 15.94 -15.04 -2.56
N SER A 97 15.38 -14.30 -3.52
CA SER A 97 15.30 -12.83 -3.49
C SER A 97 13.87 -12.37 -3.24
N LEU A 98 13.74 -11.20 -2.59
CA LEU A 98 12.47 -10.49 -2.43
C LEU A 98 12.56 -9.18 -3.20
N GLU A 99 11.57 -8.94 -4.03
CA GLU A 99 11.42 -7.71 -4.81
C GLU A 99 10.17 -6.98 -4.34
N GLU A 100 10.30 -5.66 -4.19
CA GLU A 100 9.18 -4.77 -3.90
C GLU A 100 8.78 -3.95 -5.13
N PRO A 101 7.51 -3.55 -5.25
CA PRO A 101 7.06 -2.73 -6.36
C PRO A 101 7.58 -1.29 -6.20
N LEU A 102 8.25 -0.80 -7.24
CA LEU A 102 8.62 0.61 -7.39
C LEU A 102 7.56 1.34 -8.20
N VAL A 103 7.27 2.58 -7.82
CA VAL A 103 6.29 3.44 -8.51
C VAL A 103 6.92 4.75 -8.97
N SER A 104 6.43 5.24 -10.11
CA SER A 104 6.79 6.57 -10.61
C SER A 104 5.84 7.61 -10.02
N VAL A 105 6.39 8.55 -9.28
CA VAL A 105 5.65 9.63 -8.63
C VAL A 105 5.96 10.94 -9.35
N THR A 106 4.91 11.71 -9.67
CA THR A 106 5.03 13.07 -10.20
C THR A 106 4.43 14.04 -9.20
N LEU A 107 5.26 14.93 -8.65
CA LEU A 107 4.84 15.97 -7.71
C LEU A 107 4.80 17.31 -8.45
N ILE A 108 3.73 18.07 -8.26
CA ILE A 108 3.59 19.43 -8.80
C ILE A 108 3.32 20.36 -7.62
N SER A 109 4.22 21.29 -7.37
CA SER A 109 4.15 22.17 -6.20
C SER A 109 4.59 23.59 -6.52
N PRO A 110 4.31 24.57 -5.65
CA PRO A 110 5.01 25.84 -5.65
C PRO A 110 6.53 25.64 -5.55
N ALA A 111 7.31 26.52 -6.21
CA ALA A 111 8.77 26.43 -6.28
C ALA A 111 9.44 26.51 -4.89
N GLU A 112 8.82 27.23 -3.95
CA GLU A 112 9.29 27.39 -2.56
C GLU A 112 9.26 26.08 -1.74
N HIS A 113 8.41 25.12 -2.09
CA HIS A 113 8.28 23.83 -1.38
C HIS A 113 9.20 22.73 -1.93
N VAL A 114 9.94 22.98 -3.01
CA VAL A 114 10.75 21.95 -3.70
C VAL A 114 11.76 21.30 -2.76
N GLY A 115 12.47 22.07 -1.93
CA GLY A 115 13.48 21.52 -1.02
C GLY A 115 12.89 20.56 0.03
N ALA A 116 11.70 20.89 0.55
CA ALA A 116 10.98 20.01 1.48
C ALA A 116 10.56 18.72 0.79
N LEU A 117 9.99 18.81 -0.42
CA LEU A 117 9.57 17.62 -1.18
C LEU A 117 10.73 16.71 -1.57
N ILE A 118 11.87 17.27 -1.97
CA ILE A 118 13.10 16.50 -2.24
C ILE A 118 13.51 15.73 -0.98
N SER A 119 13.57 16.41 0.17
CA SER A 119 13.96 15.79 1.44
C SER A 119 13.00 14.67 1.85
N GLU A 120 11.69 14.87 1.69
CA GLU A 120 10.67 13.85 1.98
C GLU A 120 10.82 12.64 1.05
N CYS A 121 11.02 12.84 -0.25
CA CYS A 121 11.25 11.74 -1.18
C CYS A 121 12.56 10.98 -0.91
N GLU A 122 13.66 11.69 -0.63
CA GLU A 122 14.96 11.06 -0.35
C GLU A 122 14.96 10.27 0.96
N SER A 123 14.27 10.77 1.99
CA SER A 123 14.12 10.04 3.27
C SER A 123 13.42 8.69 3.13
N ARG A 124 12.68 8.51 2.03
CA ARG A 124 11.92 7.30 1.66
C ARG A 124 12.61 6.48 0.57
N ALA A 125 13.94 6.58 0.49
CA ALA A 125 14.76 5.94 -0.53
C ALA A 125 14.34 6.27 -1.98
N GLY A 126 13.72 7.44 -2.19
CA GLY A 126 13.31 7.91 -3.50
C GLY A 126 14.49 8.31 -4.36
N VAL A 127 14.46 7.89 -5.63
CA VAL A 127 15.46 8.26 -6.63
C VAL A 127 14.88 9.30 -7.57
N GLN A 128 15.44 10.50 -7.55
CA GLN A 128 15.03 11.59 -8.44
C GLN A 128 15.30 11.21 -9.90
N GLN A 129 14.29 11.36 -10.74
CA GLN A 129 14.36 11.08 -12.18
C GLN A 129 14.43 12.37 -13.00
N ASP A 130 13.68 13.40 -12.62
CA ASP A 130 13.61 14.65 -13.35
C ASP A 130 13.12 15.80 -12.45
N GLN A 131 13.53 17.02 -12.78
CA GLN A 131 13.04 18.25 -12.15
C GLN A 131 12.91 19.35 -13.19
N ARG A 132 11.75 19.98 -13.25
CA ARG A 132 11.46 21.07 -14.19
C ARG A 132 10.70 22.18 -13.50
N TYR A 133 11.07 23.43 -13.81
CA TYR A 133 10.30 24.59 -13.38
C TYR A 133 9.32 25.01 -14.49
N LEU A 134 8.05 25.13 -14.13
CA LEU A 134 6.99 25.63 -14.99
C LEU A 134 6.80 27.13 -14.72
N GLY A 135 7.76 27.94 -15.18
CA GLY A 135 7.84 29.36 -14.83
C GLY A 135 8.52 29.59 -13.48
N ALA A 136 8.28 30.77 -12.88
CA ALA A 136 8.91 31.15 -11.59
C ALA A 136 8.25 30.47 -10.38
N ASP A 137 6.94 30.18 -10.46
CA ASP A 137 6.15 29.87 -9.27
C ASP A 137 5.92 28.38 -9.05
N ARG A 138 6.12 27.53 -10.07
CA ARG A 138 5.79 26.10 -10.00
C ARG A 138 6.95 25.22 -10.43
N ALA A 139 7.06 24.07 -9.77
CA ALA A 139 8.00 23.03 -10.11
C ALA A 139 7.29 21.69 -10.28
N VAL A 140 7.87 20.84 -11.10
CA VAL A 140 7.50 19.45 -11.31
C VAL A 140 8.69 18.59 -10.95
N LEU A 141 8.51 17.66 -10.01
CA LEU A 141 9.50 16.66 -9.63
C LEU A 141 9.00 15.29 -10.08
N ARG A 142 9.88 14.47 -10.64
CA ARG A 142 9.62 13.05 -10.90
C ARG A 142 10.58 12.19 -10.09
N TYR A 143 10.04 11.21 -9.40
CA TYR A 143 10.78 10.26 -8.57
C TYR A 143 10.35 8.84 -8.86
N THR A 144 11.27 7.91 -8.64
CA THR A 144 10.95 6.50 -8.43
C THR A 144 11.02 6.22 -6.94
N LEU A 145 9.94 5.71 -6.36
CA LEU A 145 9.80 5.46 -4.92
C LEU A 145 9.34 4.03 -4.66
N PRO A 146 9.79 3.38 -3.57
CA PRO A 146 9.19 2.14 -3.11
C PRO A 146 7.73 2.34 -2.73
N LEU A 147 6.83 1.46 -3.19
CA LEU A 147 5.41 1.58 -2.86
C LEU A 147 5.17 1.44 -1.36
N ALA A 148 5.95 0.57 -0.68
CA ALA A 148 5.86 0.36 0.77
C ALA A 148 6.04 1.67 1.55
N GLU A 149 7.00 2.49 1.12
CA GLU A 149 7.35 3.76 1.75
C GLU A 149 6.32 4.86 1.54
N ILE A 150 5.43 4.73 0.54
CA ILE A 150 4.43 5.77 0.24
C ILE A 150 2.98 5.31 0.43
N ALA A 151 2.75 4.06 0.80
CA ALA A 151 1.42 3.48 0.90
C ALA A 151 0.59 4.04 2.07
N THR A 152 1.22 4.60 3.10
CA THR A 152 0.57 5.02 4.35
C THR A 152 0.47 6.54 4.48
N ASP A 153 1.56 7.22 4.84
CA ASP A 153 1.54 8.60 5.32
C ASP A 153 2.09 9.63 4.32
N PHE A 154 2.56 9.20 3.15
CA PHE A 154 3.21 10.09 2.19
C PHE A 154 2.29 11.21 1.71
N HIS A 155 1.02 10.90 1.42
CA HIS A 155 0.04 11.90 0.99
C HIS A 155 -0.14 13.04 2.02
N ASP A 156 -0.16 12.70 3.32
CA ASP A 156 -0.38 13.68 4.38
C ASP A 156 0.88 14.52 4.65
N ARG A 157 2.06 13.97 4.37
CA ARG A 157 3.35 14.66 4.50
C ARG A 157 3.62 15.66 3.37
N VAL A 158 3.13 15.38 2.17
CA VAL A 158 3.35 16.24 0.99
C VAL A 158 2.27 17.31 0.80
N LYS A 159 1.21 17.28 1.60
CA LYS A 159 0.16 18.32 1.65
C LYS A 159 0.60 19.54 2.44
#